data_AF-W9WXR1-F1
#
_entry.id   AF-W9WXR1-F1
#
_cell.length_a   1.000
_cell.length_b   1.000
_cell.length_c   1.000
_cell.angle_alpha   90.00
_cell.angle_beta   90.00
_cell.angle_gamma   90.00
#
_symmetry.space_group_name_H-M   'P 1'
#
loop_
_entity.id
_entity.type
_entity.pdbx_description
1 polymer ?
#
loop_
_entity_poly.entity_id
_entity_poly.type
_entity_poly.pdbx_seq_one_letter_code
_entity_poly.pdbx_strand_id
1 'polypeptide(L)'
;MVMVNGASSPGSASRRRSGSQVDLTPHNVTDEEPPHARFHEPDFQLQLAISKGLVEDLVYVLESSSLHSEPGSRIRTLYLQAVKLSRYQDPSTRTVGLVGNSGVGKSSLLNSLLDRRGFARTSNSGAACTCVVTEYHYHENANFALEVEYFTQEEIREQFTELLQSYRSHHLHEHDDDTSMTADDCGDLQEKAKAAKDTFRAAFRNHLTQNERFLLDDPEEHVLQTLLTWAVSTGLPVVGGTNMVPRTEFARAEVFSNHLMGLTSEPADASEPSKWPFIRKISRVYLNAYILSKGLVLVDLPGLRDLNSARLKITERYLLHCDEIFAVCNIGRATTDPGVKEVFELAKRASLSKIGIVCTRSDEIHADEEERDRGEGIRNEIRRLRRNVDDLKKVAEATESEIDDNTPDGNVDDDINDEMRSKLVSLNATRKTTRRRLAMAKFELIRYLVTTRNQKVTGELQKLYQNQIATANLPVFCISNIIYQDHRDKPKAEALPYLQLSGILQVRRHCLSLVAEGQLRAATEYVTNAIPALLGSIELWIQAGAGSVGAERKQAIRGALDRIEDELEAVSALARQSNQDRG
;
A
#
# COMPACT_ATOMS: atom_id res chain seq x y z
N MET A 1 25.91 59.95 46.32
CA MET A 1 26.97 59.93 47.36
C MET A 1 27.62 58.56 47.31
N VAL A 2 28.85 58.50 46.78
CA VAL A 2 29.96 57.57 47.10
C VAL A 2 29.63 56.05 47.02
N MET A 3 29.92 55.35 45.91
CA MET A 3 31.15 54.57 45.64
C MET A 3 31.67 53.77 46.85
N VAL A 4 31.75 52.43 46.76
CA VAL A 4 32.99 51.64 46.96
C VAL A 4 32.76 50.17 46.62
N ASN A 5 33.73 49.65 45.86
CA ASN A 5 33.91 48.30 45.32
C ASN A 5 34.13 47.21 46.39
N GLY A 6 33.69 45.99 46.09
CA GLY A 6 34.13 44.75 46.73
C GLY A 6 34.41 43.69 45.66
N ALA A 7 35.66 43.21 45.63
CA ALA A 7 36.24 42.40 44.56
C ALA A 7 35.62 41.00 44.40
N SER A 8 35.38 40.60 43.15
CA SER A 8 34.99 39.24 42.75
C SER A 8 36.23 38.41 42.35
N SER A 9 36.47 37.32 43.08
CA SER A 9 37.39 36.25 42.67
C SER A 9 36.76 35.40 41.55
N PRO A 10 37.51 34.95 40.52
CA PRO A 10 36.95 34.11 39.47
C PRO A 10 36.85 32.66 39.95
N GLY A 11 35.65 32.29 40.42
CA GLY A 11 35.29 30.89 40.68
C GLY A 11 35.31 30.09 39.37
N SER A 12 36.06 29.00 39.39
CA SER A 12 36.24 27.98 38.36
C SER A 12 35.04 27.81 37.42
N ALA A 13 35.25 28.07 36.12
CA ALA A 13 34.34 27.69 35.06
C ALA A 13 34.16 26.16 35.05
N SER A 14 33.08 25.69 35.68
CA SER A 14 32.56 24.34 35.50
C SER A 14 32.22 24.19 34.01
N ARG A 15 33.11 23.51 33.27
CA ARG A 15 32.81 23.00 31.94
C ARG A 15 31.63 22.04 32.10
N ARG A 16 30.42 22.54 31.88
CA ARG A 16 29.27 21.70 31.55
C ARG A 16 29.68 20.90 30.32
N ARG A 17 30.09 19.65 30.52
CA ARG A 17 30.17 18.65 29.45
C ARG A 17 28.76 18.56 28.89
N SER A 18 28.55 19.11 27.71
CA SER A 18 27.41 18.83 26.86
C SER A 18 27.40 17.32 26.67
N GLY A 19 26.61 16.60 27.47
CA GLY A 19 26.37 15.19 27.23
C GLY A 19 25.80 15.08 25.84
N SER A 20 26.41 14.26 24.99
CA SER A 20 25.84 13.88 23.70
C SER A 20 24.48 13.26 23.99
N GLN A 21 23.43 14.05 23.86
CA GLN A 21 22.06 13.59 24.02
C GLN A 21 21.84 12.59 22.89
N VAL A 22 21.74 11.30 23.22
CA VAL A 22 21.45 10.26 22.24
C VAL A 22 20.07 10.57 21.71
N ASP A 23 19.96 10.83 20.41
CA ASP A 23 18.68 11.08 19.77
C ASP A 23 17.85 9.79 19.85
N LEU A 24 16.79 9.84 20.68
CA LEU A 24 15.88 8.73 20.91
C LEU A 24 14.67 8.78 19.96
N THR A 25 14.65 9.71 19.00
CA THR A 25 13.53 9.83 18.07
C THR A 25 13.41 8.56 17.21
N PRO A 26 12.18 7.98 17.10
CA PRO A 26 11.92 6.90 16.17
C PRO A 26 12.07 7.34 14.72
N HIS A 27 12.22 6.37 13.83
CA HIS A 27 12.21 6.62 12.39
C HIS A 27 10.87 7.20 11.93
N ASN A 28 10.90 8.31 11.20
CA ASN A 28 9.73 8.89 10.56
C ASN A 28 9.70 8.55 9.06
N VAL A 29 8.56 8.05 8.58
CA VAL A 29 8.35 7.67 7.17
C VAL A 29 8.45 8.89 6.23
N THR A 30 8.20 10.11 6.72
CA THR A 30 8.39 11.33 5.93
C THR A 30 9.86 11.65 5.64
N ASP A 31 10.78 11.10 6.43
CA ASP A 31 12.22 11.30 6.27
C ASP A 31 12.87 10.29 5.31
N GLU A 32 12.09 9.34 4.79
CA GLU A 32 12.59 8.32 3.87
C GLU A 32 13.07 8.97 2.56
N GLU A 33 14.11 8.40 1.98
CA GLU A 33 14.65 8.88 0.70
C GLU A 33 13.54 8.90 -0.36
N PRO A 34 13.27 10.07 -0.98
CA PRO A 34 12.30 10.14 -2.04
C PRO A 34 12.79 9.32 -3.24
N PRO A 35 11.87 8.79 -4.07
CA PRO A 35 12.28 8.16 -5.31
C PRO A 35 13.06 9.16 -6.17
N HIS A 36 14.13 8.69 -6.83
CA HIS A 36 14.78 9.47 -7.89
C HIS A 36 13.82 9.60 -9.07
N ALA A 37 12.99 10.63 -9.03
CA ALA A 37 11.98 10.90 -10.03
C ALA A 37 12.18 12.31 -10.56
N ARG A 38 12.32 12.41 -11.88
CA ARG A 38 12.52 13.69 -12.58
C ARG A 38 11.42 14.71 -12.33
N PHE A 39 10.21 14.24 -12.02
CA PHE A 39 9.12 15.12 -11.61
C PHE A 39 9.52 16.00 -10.41
N HIS A 40 10.26 15.47 -9.44
CA HIS A 40 10.66 16.22 -8.24
C HIS A 40 11.97 17.03 -8.43
N GLU A 41 12.56 17.03 -9.62
CA GLU A 41 13.73 17.87 -9.88
C GLU A 41 13.36 19.36 -9.79
N PRO A 42 14.16 20.19 -9.10
CA PRO A 42 13.86 21.61 -8.93
C PRO A 42 13.63 22.33 -10.26
N ASP A 43 14.43 22.00 -11.28
CA ASP A 43 14.33 22.61 -12.61
C ASP A 43 13.00 22.26 -13.27
N PHE A 44 12.56 20.99 -13.23
CA PHE A 44 11.27 20.58 -13.80
C PHE A 44 10.11 21.25 -13.07
N GLN A 45 10.15 21.30 -11.74
CA GLN A 45 9.11 21.94 -10.92
C GLN A 45 9.01 23.45 -11.21
N LEU A 46 10.16 24.12 -11.36
CA LEU A 46 10.20 25.54 -11.76
C LEU A 46 9.54 25.75 -13.12
N GLN A 47 9.89 24.93 -14.12
CA GLN A 47 9.32 25.05 -15.46
C GLN A 47 7.80 24.78 -15.49
N LEU A 48 7.34 23.80 -14.72
CA LEU A 48 5.91 23.53 -14.56
C LEU A 48 5.19 24.72 -13.91
N ALA A 49 5.81 25.36 -12.91
CA ALA A 49 5.25 26.54 -12.25
C ALA A 49 5.16 27.74 -13.21
N ILE A 50 6.20 28.00 -14.01
CA ILE A 50 6.20 29.04 -15.05
C ILE A 50 5.07 28.78 -16.05
N SER A 51 4.96 27.54 -16.56
CA SER A 51 3.92 27.15 -17.51
C SER A 51 2.51 27.38 -16.96
N LYS A 52 2.27 27.10 -15.67
CA LYS A 52 1.00 27.39 -15.00
C LYS A 52 0.74 28.91 -14.92
N GLY A 53 1.76 29.69 -14.54
CA GLY A 53 1.68 31.15 -14.50
C GLY A 53 1.30 31.77 -15.85
N LEU A 54 1.86 31.25 -16.95
CA LEU A 54 1.52 31.70 -18.30
C LEU A 54 0.05 31.46 -18.66
N VAL A 55 -0.52 30.33 -18.23
CA VAL A 55 -1.95 30.05 -18.44
C VAL A 55 -2.82 30.94 -17.55
N GLU A 56 -2.38 31.28 -16.33
CA GLU A 56 -3.06 32.24 -15.46
C GLU A 56 -3.08 33.65 -16.08
N ASP A 57 -1.95 34.11 -16.63
CA ASP A 57 -1.86 35.38 -17.36
C ASP A 57 -2.81 35.39 -18.57
N LEU A 58 -2.88 34.28 -19.31
CA LEU A 58 -3.81 34.13 -20.43
C LEU A 58 -5.28 34.21 -19.98
N VAL A 59 -5.62 33.62 -18.84
CA VAL A 59 -6.95 33.75 -18.24
C VAL A 59 -7.27 35.21 -17.93
N TYR A 60 -6.34 35.95 -17.33
CA TYR A 60 -6.52 37.37 -17.05
C TYR A 60 -6.74 38.20 -18.32
N VAL A 61 -5.96 37.94 -19.37
CA VAL A 61 -6.11 38.61 -20.67
C VAL A 61 -7.48 38.30 -21.29
N LEU A 62 -7.94 37.04 -21.25
CA LEU A 62 -9.26 36.66 -21.77
C LEU A 62 -10.41 37.22 -20.94
N GLU A 63 -10.26 37.29 -19.61
CA GLU A 63 -11.23 37.88 -18.68
C GLU A 63 -11.39 39.38 -18.89
N SER A 64 -10.30 40.08 -19.23
CA SER A 64 -10.35 41.52 -19.54
C SER A 64 -11.23 41.85 -20.76
N SER A 65 -11.59 40.85 -21.57
CA SER A 65 -12.53 41.00 -22.68
C SER A 65 -13.97 40.78 -22.21
N SER A 66 -14.89 41.72 -22.38
CA SER A 66 -16.31 41.53 -22.00
C SER A 66 -17.07 40.48 -22.85
N LEU A 67 -16.40 39.87 -23.83
CA LEU A 67 -16.99 38.95 -24.82
C LEU A 67 -17.15 37.53 -24.27
N HIS A 68 -16.41 37.15 -23.23
CA HIS A 68 -16.59 35.85 -22.56
C HIS A 68 -17.92 35.76 -21.78
N SER A 69 -18.57 36.90 -21.53
CA SER A 69 -19.87 36.98 -20.84
C SER A 69 -21.05 36.61 -21.75
N GLU A 70 -20.88 36.61 -23.07
CA GLU A 70 -21.94 36.24 -24.02
C GLU A 70 -22.20 34.71 -24.01
N PRO A 71 -23.44 34.25 -23.75
CA PRO A 71 -23.78 32.83 -23.79
C PRO A 71 -23.55 32.23 -25.18
N GLY A 72 -22.82 31.10 -25.26
CA GLY A 72 -22.57 30.39 -26.52
C GLY A 72 -21.45 30.96 -27.40
N SER A 73 -20.77 32.04 -26.97
CA SER A 73 -19.62 32.58 -27.71
C SER A 73 -18.41 31.64 -27.66
N ARG A 74 -17.70 31.51 -28.80
CA ARG A 74 -16.45 30.72 -28.89
C ARG A 74 -15.40 31.20 -27.88
N ILE A 75 -15.34 32.50 -27.59
CA ILE A 75 -14.38 33.06 -26.63
C ILE A 75 -14.68 32.63 -25.19
N ARG A 76 -15.97 32.42 -24.85
CA ARG A 76 -16.36 31.86 -23.55
C ARG A 76 -15.86 30.43 -23.39
N THR A 77 -15.95 29.62 -24.45
CA THR A 77 -15.40 28.26 -24.45
C THR A 77 -13.88 28.27 -24.26
N LEU A 78 -13.16 29.14 -24.97
CA LEU A 78 -11.71 29.31 -24.83
C LEU A 78 -11.32 29.79 -23.42
N TYR A 79 -12.06 30.76 -22.86
CA TYR A 79 -11.87 31.20 -21.48
C TYR A 79 -12.10 30.07 -20.48
N LEU A 80 -13.19 29.30 -20.60
CA LEU A 80 -13.43 28.16 -19.72
C LEU A 80 -12.36 27.07 -19.85
N GLN A 81 -11.81 26.85 -21.05
CA GLN A 81 -10.67 25.96 -21.26
C GLN A 81 -9.40 26.49 -20.59
N ALA A 82 -9.10 27.78 -20.72
CA ALA A 82 -7.98 28.43 -20.04
C ALA A 82 -8.13 28.38 -18.51
N VAL A 83 -9.33 28.64 -17.97
CA VAL A 83 -9.64 28.49 -16.53
C VAL A 83 -9.46 27.04 -16.07
N LYS A 84 -9.86 26.07 -16.89
CA LYS A 84 -9.65 24.65 -16.58
C LYS A 84 -8.16 24.30 -16.55
N LEU A 85 -7.36 24.85 -17.47
CA LEU A 85 -5.93 24.58 -17.56
C LEU A 85 -5.09 25.36 -16.52
N SER A 86 -5.49 26.56 -16.12
CA SER A 86 -4.83 27.29 -15.01
C SER A 86 -5.06 26.59 -13.68
N ARG A 87 -6.25 26.03 -13.46
CA ARG A 87 -6.58 25.21 -12.30
C ARG A 87 -6.02 23.78 -12.37
N TYR A 88 -5.04 23.52 -13.23
CA TYR A 88 -4.41 22.22 -13.32
C TYR A 88 -3.72 21.86 -12.00
N GLN A 89 -4.33 20.90 -11.31
CA GLN A 89 -3.72 20.16 -10.22
C GLN A 89 -3.32 18.81 -10.78
N ASP A 90 -2.14 18.31 -10.42
CA ASP A 90 -1.60 17.04 -10.90
C ASP A 90 -2.62 15.92 -10.61
N PRO A 91 -3.37 15.46 -11.63
CA PRO A 91 -4.58 14.67 -11.38
C PRO A 91 -4.27 13.17 -11.28
N SER A 92 -2.99 12.77 -11.44
CA SER A 92 -2.64 11.37 -11.54
C SER A 92 -2.56 10.76 -10.14
N THR A 93 -3.70 10.36 -9.61
CA THR A 93 -3.71 9.26 -8.65
C THR A 93 -3.23 7.99 -9.33
N ARG A 94 -2.41 7.19 -8.65
CA ARG A 94 -2.02 5.85 -9.13
C ARG A 94 -2.62 4.78 -8.25
N THR A 95 -3.31 3.84 -8.87
CA THR A 95 -3.95 2.72 -8.20
C THR A 95 -3.04 1.50 -8.24
N VAL A 96 -2.67 1.00 -7.06
CA VAL A 96 -1.85 -0.20 -6.89
C VAL A 96 -2.70 -1.29 -6.24
N GLY A 97 -2.96 -2.37 -6.99
CA GLY A 97 -3.72 -3.53 -6.51
C GLY A 97 -2.83 -4.57 -5.86
N LEU A 98 -3.20 -5.06 -4.68
CA LEU A 98 -2.53 -6.18 -4.00
C LEU A 98 -3.38 -7.44 -4.14
N VAL A 99 -2.85 -8.45 -4.83
CA VAL A 99 -3.53 -9.74 -5.07
C VAL A 99 -2.69 -10.88 -4.52
N GLY A 100 -3.33 -11.91 -3.97
CA GLY A 100 -2.63 -13.09 -3.49
C GLY A 100 -3.54 -14.01 -2.69
N ASN A 101 -3.08 -15.23 -2.43
CA ASN A 101 -3.85 -16.23 -1.70
C ASN A 101 -4.19 -15.75 -0.27
N SER A 102 -5.16 -16.41 0.38
CA SER A 102 -5.44 -16.14 1.80
C SER A 102 -4.22 -16.51 2.67
N GLY A 103 -4.00 -15.76 3.75
CA GLY A 103 -2.93 -16.05 4.72
C GLY A 103 -1.50 -15.71 4.29
N VAL A 104 -1.28 -15.24 3.06
CA VAL A 104 0.06 -14.83 2.57
C VAL A 104 0.54 -13.51 3.18
N GLY A 105 -0.30 -12.78 3.93
CA GLY A 105 0.12 -11.55 4.63
C GLY A 105 -0.10 -10.25 3.87
N LYS A 106 -1.08 -10.18 2.95
CA LYS A 106 -1.49 -8.95 2.24
C LYS A 106 -1.87 -7.82 3.20
N SER A 107 -2.76 -8.10 4.15
CA SER A 107 -3.22 -7.11 5.14
C SER A 107 -2.08 -6.67 6.07
N SER A 108 -1.11 -7.55 6.36
CA SER A 108 0.10 -7.20 7.11
C SER A 108 1.03 -6.27 6.32
N LEU A 109 1.17 -6.50 5.01
CA LEU A 109 1.89 -5.61 4.11
C LEU A 109 1.23 -4.23 4.05
N LEU A 110 -0.11 -4.18 3.91
CA LEU A 110 -0.87 -2.92 3.93
C LEU A 110 -0.63 -2.12 5.21
N ASN A 111 -0.73 -2.78 6.37
CA ASN A 111 -0.44 -2.14 7.66
C ASN A 111 0.97 -1.54 7.72
N SER A 112 1.96 -2.26 7.18
CA SER A 112 3.35 -1.79 7.14
C SER A 112 3.55 -0.64 6.15
N LEU A 113 2.88 -0.66 4.99
CA LEU A 113 2.94 0.42 3.99
C LEU A 113 2.25 1.70 4.48
N LEU A 114 1.07 1.56 5.10
CA LEU A 114 0.30 2.64 5.72
C LEU A 114 0.93 3.14 7.03
N ASP A 115 1.93 2.42 7.53
CA ASP A 115 2.64 2.72 8.77
C ASP A 115 1.71 2.77 10.00
N ARG A 116 0.75 1.84 10.05
CA ARG A 116 -0.25 1.72 11.12
C ARG A 116 -0.41 0.26 11.55
N ARG A 117 -0.26 -0.01 12.86
CA ARG A 117 -0.46 -1.35 13.42
C ARG A 117 -1.96 -1.66 13.51
N GLY A 118 -2.35 -2.87 13.08
CA GLY A 118 -3.71 -3.41 13.29
C GLY A 118 -4.82 -2.66 12.57
N PHE A 119 -4.51 -1.93 11.48
CA PHE A 119 -5.52 -1.18 10.74
C PHE A 119 -6.38 -2.09 9.85
N ALA A 120 -5.73 -2.91 9.03
CA ALA A 120 -6.35 -4.05 8.34
C ALA A 120 -6.17 -5.33 9.19
N ARG A 121 -7.19 -6.20 9.21
CA ARG A 121 -7.18 -7.44 10.01
C ARG A 121 -6.08 -8.40 9.55
N THR A 122 -5.24 -8.82 10.47
CA THR A 122 -4.20 -9.83 10.24
C THR A 122 -4.50 -11.08 11.06
N SER A 123 -5.46 -11.91 10.64
CA SER A 123 -5.73 -13.20 11.30
C SER A 123 -5.04 -14.35 10.56
N ASN A 124 -4.40 -15.25 11.32
CA ASN A 124 -3.75 -16.46 10.81
C ASN A 124 -4.68 -17.69 10.87
N SER A 125 -6.00 -17.47 10.88
CA SER A 125 -7.03 -18.46 11.26
C SER A 125 -7.51 -19.36 10.12
N GLY A 126 -6.81 -19.41 8.97
CA GLY A 126 -7.17 -20.25 7.83
C GLY A 126 -8.38 -19.76 7.00
N ALA A 127 -9.29 -18.97 7.57
CA ALA A 127 -10.39 -18.33 6.84
C ALA A 127 -9.90 -17.15 5.98
N ALA A 128 -10.55 -16.91 4.83
CA ALA A 128 -10.28 -15.75 3.97
C ALA A 128 -10.43 -14.45 4.77
N CYS A 129 -9.35 -13.68 4.90
CA CYS A 129 -9.31 -12.48 5.75
C CYS A 129 -9.89 -11.22 5.06
N THR A 130 -9.88 -11.18 3.73
CA THR A 130 -10.41 -10.08 2.92
C THR A 130 -11.49 -10.63 1.99
N CYS A 131 -12.76 -10.38 2.31
CA CYS A 131 -13.91 -10.81 1.50
C CYS A 131 -14.40 -9.74 0.52
N VAL A 132 -13.89 -8.51 0.62
CA VAL A 132 -14.38 -7.34 -0.13
C VAL A 132 -13.21 -6.50 -0.60
N VAL A 133 -13.27 -6.01 -1.85
CA VAL A 133 -12.31 -5.05 -2.40
C VAL A 133 -12.33 -3.77 -1.56
N THR A 134 -11.17 -3.33 -1.08
CA THR A 134 -11.03 -2.16 -0.20
C THR A 134 -10.00 -1.20 -0.76
N GLU A 135 -10.42 0.03 -1.12
CA GLU A 135 -9.52 1.09 -1.56
C GLU A 135 -9.11 2.00 -0.40
N TYR A 136 -7.83 2.34 -0.31
CA TYR A 136 -7.29 3.27 0.67
C TYR A 136 -6.89 4.58 0.00
N HIS A 137 -7.54 5.66 0.42
CA HIS A 137 -7.44 7.01 -0.12
C HIS A 137 -6.87 7.97 0.92
N TYR A 138 -6.21 9.02 0.42
CA TYR A 138 -5.74 10.10 1.27
C TYR A 138 -6.87 11.05 1.67
N HIS A 139 -6.82 11.53 2.90
CA HIS A 139 -7.39 12.81 3.27
C HIS A 139 -6.47 13.53 4.27
N GLU A 140 -6.69 14.82 4.47
CA GLU A 140 -5.89 15.61 5.41
C GLU A 140 -6.34 15.43 6.87
N ASN A 141 -7.64 15.15 7.06
CA ASN A 141 -8.26 15.04 8.38
C ASN A 141 -7.63 13.93 9.22
N ALA A 142 -7.60 14.13 10.54
CA ALA A 142 -7.16 13.11 11.49
C ALA A 142 -8.20 12.00 11.72
N ASN A 143 -9.47 12.28 11.40
CA ASN A 143 -10.57 11.32 11.45
C ASN A 143 -10.40 10.29 10.35
N PHE A 144 -11.03 9.13 10.45
CA PHE A 144 -11.13 8.14 9.38
C PHE A 144 -12.49 8.26 8.71
N ALA A 145 -12.58 7.95 7.43
CA ALA A 145 -13.88 7.89 6.77
C ALA A 145 -14.06 6.64 5.93
N LEU A 146 -15.31 6.18 5.84
CA LEU A 146 -15.68 4.97 5.12
C LEU A 146 -16.84 5.25 4.16
N GLU A 147 -16.68 4.80 2.93
CA GLU A 147 -17.74 4.69 1.92
C GLU A 147 -17.91 3.21 1.56
N VAL A 148 -19.12 2.69 1.77
CA VAL A 148 -19.47 1.30 1.48
C VAL A 148 -20.49 1.28 0.34
N GLU A 149 -20.26 0.39 -0.62
CA GLU A 149 -21.16 0.14 -1.71
C GLU A 149 -21.71 -1.29 -1.62
N TYR A 150 -23.03 -1.36 -1.54
CA TYR A 150 -23.78 -2.61 -1.45
C TYR A 150 -24.17 -3.08 -2.86
N PHE A 151 -24.39 -4.39 -2.98
CA PHE A 151 -24.97 -4.93 -4.21
C PHE A 151 -26.42 -4.45 -4.39
N THR A 152 -26.86 -4.28 -5.64
CA THR A 152 -28.28 -4.10 -5.95
C THR A 152 -29.06 -5.39 -5.65
N GLN A 153 -30.39 -5.28 -5.56
CA GLN A 153 -31.25 -6.45 -5.50
C GLN A 153 -31.07 -7.40 -6.69
N GLU A 154 -30.79 -6.87 -7.89
CA GLU A 154 -30.54 -7.65 -9.10
C GLU A 154 -29.21 -8.41 -9.00
N GLU A 155 -28.13 -7.73 -8.57
CA GLU A 155 -26.81 -8.34 -8.40
C GLU A 155 -26.81 -9.42 -7.31
N ILE A 156 -27.55 -9.20 -6.20
CA ILE A 156 -27.71 -10.21 -5.14
C ILE A 156 -28.47 -11.42 -5.67
N ARG A 157 -29.52 -11.20 -6.46
CA ARG A 157 -30.28 -12.31 -7.07
C ARG A 157 -29.38 -13.14 -7.97
N GLU A 158 -28.61 -12.52 -8.85
CA GLU A 158 -27.63 -13.23 -9.70
C GLU A 158 -26.61 -14.01 -8.87
N GLN A 159 -26.05 -13.40 -7.82
CA GLN A 159 -25.09 -14.07 -6.94
C GLN A 159 -25.71 -15.28 -6.23
N PHE A 160 -26.91 -15.15 -5.67
CA PHE A 160 -27.59 -16.25 -5.01
C PHE A 160 -27.94 -17.37 -5.97
N THR A 161 -28.31 -17.06 -7.21
CA THR A 161 -28.52 -18.06 -8.27
C THR A 161 -27.24 -18.86 -8.49
N GLU A 162 -26.09 -18.21 -8.71
CA GLU A 162 -24.82 -18.90 -8.95
C GLU A 162 -24.37 -19.76 -7.75
N LEU A 163 -24.52 -19.24 -6.53
CA LEU A 163 -24.19 -19.97 -5.30
C LEU A 163 -25.12 -21.18 -5.09
N LEU A 164 -26.42 -21.01 -5.34
CA LEU A 164 -27.40 -22.08 -5.20
C LEU A 164 -27.19 -23.18 -6.24
N GLN A 165 -26.89 -22.81 -7.49
CA GLN A 165 -26.52 -23.76 -8.54
C GLN A 165 -25.25 -24.52 -8.17
N SER A 166 -24.22 -23.84 -7.66
CA SER A 166 -22.97 -24.48 -7.22
C SER A 166 -23.17 -25.42 -6.02
N TYR A 167 -24.09 -25.08 -5.10
CA TYR A 167 -24.44 -25.94 -3.97
C TYR A 167 -25.21 -27.19 -4.43
N ARG A 168 -26.20 -27.01 -5.31
CA ARG A 168 -27.02 -28.09 -5.85
C ARG A 168 -26.25 -29.00 -6.81
N SER A 169 -25.34 -28.47 -7.60
CA SER A 169 -24.55 -29.27 -8.55
C SER A 169 -23.73 -30.33 -7.83
N HIS A 170 -23.18 -30.05 -6.64
CA HIS A 170 -22.50 -31.08 -5.86
C HIS A 170 -23.50 -32.04 -5.19
N HIS A 171 -24.49 -31.51 -4.48
CA HIS A 171 -25.37 -32.32 -3.62
C HIS A 171 -26.45 -33.12 -4.35
N LEU A 172 -26.82 -32.74 -5.57
CA LEU A 172 -27.77 -33.48 -6.40
C LEU A 172 -27.08 -34.43 -7.38
N HIS A 173 -25.79 -34.24 -7.70
CA HIS A 173 -25.03 -35.13 -8.59
C HIS A 173 -24.36 -36.31 -7.86
N GLU A 174 -24.36 -36.35 -6.52
CA GLU A 174 -23.92 -37.54 -5.74
C GLU A 174 -24.80 -38.80 -5.98
N HIS A 175 -25.92 -38.68 -6.70
CA HIS A 175 -26.88 -39.75 -6.95
C HIS A 175 -26.97 -40.26 -8.41
N ASP A 176 -26.26 -39.64 -9.37
CA ASP A 176 -26.21 -40.11 -10.76
C ASP A 176 -24.87 -40.82 -11.04
N ASP A 177 -24.89 -42.15 -11.00
CA ASP A 177 -23.75 -43.07 -11.22
C ASP A 177 -23.17 -43.04 -12.67
N ASP A 178 -23.63 -42.13 -13.54
CA ASP A 178 -23.45 -42.21 -14.99
C ASP A 178 -22.63 -41.06 -15.62
N THR A 179 -21.92 -40.26 -14.82
CA THR A 179 -21.07 -39.17 -15.37
C THR A 179 -19.58 -39.44 -15.20
N SER A 180 -18.85 -39.48 -16.32
CA SER A 180 -17.39 -39.63 -16.39
C SER A 180 -16.64 -38.38 -15.88
N MET A 181 -16.82 -38.03 -14.61
CA MET A 181 -16.10 -36.93 -13.96
C MET A 181 -14.75 -37.42 -13.44
N THR A 182 -13.69 -36.64 -13.69
CA THR A 182 -12.37 -36.96 -13.13
C THR A 182 -12.35 -36.65 -11.63
N ALA A 183 -11.45 -37.28 -10.88
CA ALA A 183 -11.32 -37.04 -9.44
C ALA A 183 -11.02 -35.56 -9.09
N ASP A 184 -10.44 -34.81 -10.02
CA ASP A 184 -10.11 -33.38 -9.89
C ASP A 184 -11.37 -32.50 -10.03
N ASP A 185 -12.22 -32.79 -11.03
CA ASP A 185 -13.49 -32.07 -11.25
C ASP A 185 -14.46 -32.22 -10.07
N CYS A 186 -14.47 -33.39 -9.43
CA CYS A 186 -15.27 -33.66 -8.24
C CYS A 186 -14.79 -32.81 -7.03
N GLY A 187 -13.47 -32.65 -6.88
CA GLY A 187 -12.88 -31.81 -5.83
C GLY A 187 -13.24 -30.32 -5.98
N ASP A 188 -13.15 -29.78 -7.19
CA ASP A 188 -13.51 -28.39 -7.49
C ASP A 188 -14.99 -28.10 -7.24
N LEU A 189 -15.88 -29.02 -7.62
CA LEU A 189 -17.32 -28.90 -7.35
C LEU A 189 -17.62 -28.93 -5.85
N GLN A 190 -16.93 -29.79 -5.10
CA GLN A 190 -17.06 -29.88 -3.65
C GLN A 190 -16.60 -28.59 -2.96
N GLU A 191 -15.47 -28.02 -3.37
CA GLU A 191 -14.95 -26.77 -2.81
C GLU A 191 -15.90 -25.59 -3.10
N LYS A 192 -16.42 -25.49 -4.33
CA LYS A 192 -17.42 -24.47 -4.69
C LYS A 192 -18.72 -24.60 -3.90
N ALA A 193 -19.22 -25.82 -3.73
CA ALA A 193 -20.43 -26.08 -2.93
C ALA A 193 -20.21 -25.71 -1.46
N LYS A 194 -19.04 -26.02 -0.91
CA LYS A 194 -18.66 -25.62 0.45
C LYS A 194 -18.60 -24.10 0.59
N ALA A 195 -17.98 -23.40 -0.35
CA ALA A 195 -17.91 -21.94 -0.34
C ALA A 195 -19.30 -21.28 -0.46
N ALA A 196 -20.19 -21.85 -1.28
CA ALA A 196 -21.57 -21.41 -1.38
C ALA A 196 -22.31 -21.59 -0.05
N LYS A 197 -22.17 -22.77 0.57
CA LYS A 197 -22.73 -23.08 1.88
C LYS A 197 -22.23 -22.12 2.96
N ASP A 198 -20.92 -21.87 3.01
CA ASP A 198 -20.31 -20.95 3.97
C ASP A 198 -20.80 -19.51 3.75
N THR A 199 -20.98 -19.08 2.50
CA THR A 199 -21.53 -17.77 2.15
C THR A 199 -22.98 -17.63 2.62
N PHE A 200 -23.84 -18.62 2.35
CA PHE A 200 -25.23 -18.60 2.83
C PHE A 200 -25.29 -18.62 4.36
N ARG A 201 -24.50 -19.46 5.02
CA ARG A 201 -24.40 -19.51 6.49
C ARG A 201 -23.89 -18.20 7.07
N ALA A 202 -22.98 -17.51 6.40
CA ALA A 202 -22.53 -16.19 6.82
C ALA A 202 -23.65 -15.15 6.69
N ALA A 203 -24.38 -15.13 5.58
CA ALA A 203 -25.45 -14.15 5.30
C ALA A 203 -26.72 -14.36 6.15
N PHE A 204 -27.15 -15.61 6.33
CA PHE A 204 -28.47 -15.96 6.87
C PHE A 204 -28.40 -16.96 8.02
N ARG A 205 -27.35 -16.89 8.85
CA ARG A 205 -27.09 -17.86 9.92
C ARG A 205 -28.34 -18.17 10.75
N ASN A 206 -29.09 -17.13 11.14
CA ASN A 206 -30.30 -17.23 11.97
C ASN A 206 -31.46 -18.00 11.33
N HIS A 207 -31.50 -18.08 10.00
CA HIS A 207 -32.56 -18.77 9.25
C HIS A 207 -32.12 -20.17 8.80
N LEU A 208 -30.85 -20.33 8.47
CA LEU A 208 -30.29 -21.60 7.97
C LEU A 208 -30.02 -22.64 9.06
N THR A 209 -29.80 -22.22 10.31
CA THR A 209 -29.60 -23.16 11.43
C THR A 209 -30.79 -24.09 11.68
N GLN A 210 -32.00 -23.69 11.27
CA GLN A 210 -33.23 -24.45 11.52
C GLN A 210 -33.67 -25.30 10.31
N ASN A 211 -33.29 -24.92 9.09
CA ASN A 211 -33.79 -25.60 7.89
C ASN A 211 -32.83 -25.50 6.70
N GLU A 212 -31.62 -26.07 6.79
CA GLU A 212 -30.63 -26.05 5.69
C GLU A 212 -31.07 -26.88 4.46
N ARG A 213 -32.00 -27.83 4.64
CA ARG A 213 -32.48 -28.72 3.58
C ARG A 213 -33.36 -28.02 2.54
N PHE A 214 -33.98 -26.90 2.88
CA PHE A 214 -34.79 -26.13 1.92
C PHE A 214 -33.99 -25.69 0.67
N LEU A 215 -32.66 -25.51 0.80
CA LEU A 215 -31.78 -25.18 -0.32
C LEU A 215 -31.76 -26.29 -1.39
N LEU A 216 -32.05 -27.53 -1.02
CA LEU A 216 -32.09 -28.69 -1.93
C LEU A 216 -33.53 -29.04 -2.33
N ASP A 217 -34.44 -29.06 -1.37
CA ASP A 217 -35.77 -29.66 -1.53
C ASP A 217 -36.75 -28.79 -2.33
N ASP A 218 -36.63 -27.46 -2.25
CA ASP A 218 -37.59 -26.53 -2.86
C ASP A 218 -37.21 -26.12 -4.30
N PRO A 219 -38.17 -25.65 -5.12
CA PRO A 219 -37.85 -25.09 -6.44
C PRO A 219 -36.88 -23.90 -6.35
N GLU A 220 -35.97 -23.77 -7.31
CA GLU A 220 -34.92 -22.73 -7.34
C GLU A 220 -35.51 -21.32 -7.13
N GLU A 221 -36.58 -20.98 -7.86
CA GLU A 221 -37.25 -19.69 -7.75
C GLU A 221 -37.81 -19.42 -6.34
N HIS A 222 -38.33 -20.45 -5.67
CA HIS A 222 -38.87 -20.31 -4.32
C HIS A 222 -37.77 -20.04 -3.29
N VAL A 223 -36.66 -20.76 -3.41
CA VAL A 223 -35.48 -20.56 -2.56
C VAL A 223 -34.92 -19.16 -2.76
N LEU A 224 -34.72 -18.72 -4.01
CA LEU A 224 -34.21 -17.39 -4.31
C LEU A 224 -35.13 -16.27 -3.79
N GLN A 225 -36.44 -16.40 -3.97
CA GLN A 225 -37.40 -15.42 -3.47
C GLN A 225 -37.36 -15.32 -1.93
N THR A 226 -37.19 -16.45 -1.25
CA THR A 226 -37.06 -16.52 0.20
C THR A 226 -35.76 -15.86 0.68
N LEU A 227 -34.63 -16.19 0.05
CA LEU A 227 -33.33 -15.59 0.35
C LEU A 227 -33.31 -14.07 0.11
N LEU A 228 -33.95 -13.60 -0.96
CA LEU A 228 -34.10 -12.16 -1.23
C LEU A 228 -34.97 -11.48 -0.18
N THR A 229 -36.05 -12.13 0.26
CA THR A 229 -36.91 -11.61 1.33
C THR A 229 -36.12 -11.48 2.64
N TRP A 230 -35.28 -12.47 2.95
CA TRP A 230 -34.38 -12.40 4.10
C TRP A 230 -33.30 -11.32 3.93
N ALA A 231 -32.76 -11.12 2.72
CA ALA A 231 -31.80 -10.05 2.47
C ALA A 231 -32.44 -8.67 2.73
N VAL A 232 -33.68 -8.46 2.31
CA VAL A 232 -34.43 -7.22 2.57
C VAL A 232 -34.69 -7.01 4.07
N SER A 233 -34.98 -8.08 4.81
CA SER A 233 -35.24 -7.98 6.26
C SER A 233 -34.01 -7.65 7.11
N THR A 234 -32.80 -7.74 6.55
CA THR A 234 -31.56 -7.30 7.24
C THR A 234 -31.50 -5.78 7.47
N GLY A 235 -32.32 -4.98 6.78
CA GLY A 235 -32.31 -3.52 6.88
C GLY A 235 -31.11 -2.84 6.22
N LEU A 236 -30.33 -3.58 5.40
CA LEU A 236 -29.26 -3.02 4.60
C LEU A 236 -29.82 -2.18 3.43
N PRO A 237 -29.09 -1.17 2.94
CA PRO A 237 -29.51 -0.26 1.85
C PRO A 237 -29.44 -0.95 0.48
N VAL A 238 -30.04 -2.13 0.38
CA VAL A 238 -30.12 -3.01 -0.80
C VAL A 238 -31.32 -2.64 -1.69
N VAL A 239 -32.25 -1.82 -1.16
CA VAL A 239 -33.63 -1.67 -1.67
C VAL A 239 -33.92 -0.28 -2.30
N GLY A 240 -33.01 0.69 -2.20
CA GLY A 240 -33.17 2.02 -2.80
C GLY A 240 -32.06 2.29 -3.79
N GLY A 241 -32.39 2.78 -5.00
CA GLY A 241 -31.47 2.93 -6.15
C GLY A 241 -30.20 3.77 -5.96
N THR A 242 -29.82 4.15 -4.74
CA THR A 242 -28.49 4.62 -4.36
C THR A 242 -27.78 3.53 -3.57
N ASN A 243 -26.93 2.73 -4.23
CA ASN A 243 -26.13 1.67 -3.62
C ASN A 243 -25.03 2.17 -2.65
N MET A 244 -24.84 3.49 -2.55
CA MET A 244 -23.82 4.11 -1.73
C MET A 244 -24.41 4.62 -0.41
N VAL A 245 -23.79 4.20 0.69
CA VAL A 245 -24.05 4.79 2.00
C VAL A 245 -23.29 6.12 2.13
N PRO A 246 -23.90 7.16 2.73
CA PRO A 246 -23.19 8.39 3.06
C PRO A 246 -21.90 8.11 3.82
N ARG A 247 -20.87 8.90 3.51
CA ARG A 247 -19.56 8.84 4.16
C ARG A 247 -19.71 8.84 5.69
N THR A 248 -19.25 7.77 6.33
CA THR A 248 -19.26 7.65 7.80
C THR A 248 -17.90 8.04 8.35
N GLU A 249 -17.85 8.91 9.37
CA GLU A 249 -16.61 9.38 9.97
C GLU A 249 -16.35 8.79 11.36
N PHE A 250 -15.08 8.54 11.67
CA PHE A 250 -14.63 7.94 12.92
C PHE A 250 -13.44 8.70 13.49
N ALA A 251 -13.44 9.01 14.78
CA ALA A 251 -12.32 9.76 15.40
C ALA A 251 -11.12 8.88 15.79
N ARG A 252 -11.33 7.57 16.04
CA ARG A 252 -10.28 6.65 16.55
C ARG A 252 -10.05 5.49 15.59
N ALA A 253 -8.78 5.15 15.38
CA ALA A 253 -8.36 4.07 14.49
C ALA A 253 -8.88 2.70 14.91
N GLU A 254 -8.93 2.43 16.22
CA GLU A 254 -9.42 1.16 16.77
C GLU A 254 -10.91 0.95 16.49
N VAL A 255 -11.72 1.99 16.69
CA VAL A 255 -13.17 1.96 16.42
C VAL A 255 -13.42 1.78 14.92
N PHE A 256 -12.67 2.51 14.08
CA PHE A 256 -12.72 2.37 12.64
C PHE A 256 -12.34 0.95 12.19
N SER A 257 -11.22 0.43 12.69
CA SER A 257 -10.72 -0.91 12.37
C SER A 257 -11.74 -1.97 12.78
N ASN A 258 -12.31 -1.88 13.99
CA ASN A 258 -13.37 -2.80 14.44
C ASN A 258 -14.62 -2.74 13.55
N HIS A 259 -15.03 -1.54 13.12
CA HIS A 259 -16.17 -1.37 12.21
C HIS A 259 -15.87 -1.94 10.82
N LEU A 260 -14.70 -1.65 10.25
CA LEU A 260 -14.23 -2.19 8.99
C LEU A 260 -14.20 -3.73 9.05
N MET A 261 -13.65 -4.29 10.13
CA MET A 261 -13.61 -5.74 10.37
C MET A 261 -15.01 -6.37 10.42
N GLY A 262 -15.98 -5.71 11.04
CA GLY A 262 -17.37 -6.18 11.05
C GLY A 262 -18.05 -6.15 9.67
N LEU A 263 -17.50 -5.40 8.71
CA LEU A 263 -17.98 -5.33 7.32
C LEU A 263 -17.22 -6.28 6.39
N THR A 264 -15.92 -6.50 6.62
CA THR A 264 -15.04 -7.25 5.69
C THR A 264 -14.81 -8.71 6.07
N SER A 265 -15.25 -9.14 7.26
CA SER A 265 -14.90 -10.45 7.81
C SER A 265 -16.07 -11.08 8.58
N GLU A 266 -15.90 -12.36 8.95
CA GLU A 266 -16.84 -13.05 9.85
C GLU A 266 -16.78 -12.47 11.27
N PRO A 267 -17.94 -12.26 11.94
CA PRO A 267 -18.02 -11.76 13.30
C PRO A 267 -17.44 -12.76 14.30
N ALA A 268 -16.91 -12.25 15.40
CA ALA A 268 -16.36 -13.07 16.48
C ALA A 268 -17.46 -13.87 17.21
N ASP A 269 -18.66 -13.30 17.31
CA ASP A 269 -19.83 -13.99 17.85
C ASP A 269 -20.52 -14.82 16.76
N ALA A 270 -20.58 -16.13 17.00
CA ALA A 270 -21.20 -17.07 16.08
C ALA A 270 -22.71 -16.86 15.89
N SER A 271 -23.34 -15.99 16.69
CA SER A 271 -24.77 -15.71 16.69
C SER A 271 -25.23 -14.65 15.67
N GLU A 272 -24.34 -13.79 15.16
CA GLU A 272 -24.74 -12.70 14.27
C GLU A 272 -24.45 -13.01 12.79
N PRO A 273 -25.35 -12.59 11.87
CA PRO A 273 -25.09 -12.69 10.44
C PRO A 273 -23.99 -11.69 10.01
N SER A 274 -23.17 -12.11 9.06
CA SER A 274 -22.12 -11.30 8.47
C SER A 274 -22.69 -10.34 7.41
N LYS A 275 -22.11 -9.15 7.31
CA LYS A 275 -22.53 -8.14 6.32
C LYS A 275 -21.79 -8.24 4.99
N TRP A 276 -20.59 -8.84 4.98
CA TRP A 276 -19.74 -8.95 3.79
C TRP A 276 -20.41 -9.58 2.56
N PRO A 277 -21.35 -10.55 2.66
CA PRO A 277 -21.99 -11.13 1.47
C PRO A 277 -22.82 -10.14 0.66
N PHE A 278 -23.29 -9.06 1.29
CA PHE A 278 -24.12 -8.03 0.67
C PHE A 278 -23.31 -6.82 0.18
N ILE A 279 -22.01 -6.79 0.45
CA ILE A 279 -21.14 -5.66 0.10
C ILE A 279 -20.46 -5.97 -1.23
N ARG A 280 -20.75 -5.13 -2.23
CA ARG A 280 -20.13 -5.21 -3.56
C ARG A 280 -18.68 -4.79 -3.49
N LYS A 281 -18.44 -3.66 -2.83
CA LYS A 281 -17.12 -3.03 -2.72
C LYS A 281 -17.10 -2.10 -1.53
N ILE A 282 -16.00 -2.08 -0.78
CA ILE A 282 -15.71 -0.94 0.09
C ILE A 282 -15.09 0.10 -0.80
N SER A 283 -15.95 1.00 -1.29
CA SER A 283 -15.58 1.96 -2.31
C SER A 283 -14.35 2.73 -1.87
N ARG A 284 -14.32 3.28 -0.64
CA ARG A 284 -13.20 4.11 -0.17
C ARG A 284 -13.04 4.12 1.35
N VAL A 285 -11.84 3.80 1.82
CA VAL A 285 -11.32 4.06 3.16
C VAL A 285 -10.43 5.29 3.08
N TYR A 286 -10.76 6.35 3.81
CA TYR A 286 -9.95 7.56 3.85
C TYR A 286 -9.17 7.63 5.16
N LEU A 287 -7.86 7.85 5.05
CA LEU A 287 -6.96 8.05 6.18
C LEU A 287 -5.81 9.00 5.85
N ASN A 288 -5.30 9.68 6.87
CA ASN A 288 -4.05 10.42 6.77
C ASN A 288 -2.86 9.44 6.90
N ALA A 289 -2.26 9.08 5.77
CA ALA A 289 -1.05 8.27 5.66
C ALA A 289 -0.10 8.86 4.61
N TYR A 290 1.20 8.91 4.92
CA TYR A 290 2.20 9.57 4.07
C TYR A 290 2.24 9.02 2.64
N ILE A 291 2.23 7.70 2.49
CA ILE A 291 2.28 7.06 1.17
C ILE A 291 1.09 7.46 0.28
N LEU A 292 -0.09 7.66 0.87
CA LEU A 292 -1.30 8.06 0.17
C LEU A 292 -1.30 9.56 -0.17
N SER A 293 -0.69 10.39 0.68
CA SER A 293 -0.63 11.87 0.51
C SER A 293 0.00 12.33 -0.80
N LYS A 294 0.78 11.45 -1.45
CA LYS A 294 1.44 11.75 -2.72
C LYS A 294 0.56 11.48 -3.94
N GLY A 295 -0.64 10.93 -3.77
CA GLY A 295 -1.53 10.52 -4.86
C GLY A 295 -1.55 9.01 -5.11
N LEU A 296 -1.08 8.20 -4.15
CA LEU A 296 -1.21 6.74 -4.25
C LEU A 296 -2.57 6.29 -3.72
N VAL A 297 -3.22 5.38 -4.43
CA VAL A 297 -4.39 4.63 -3.96
C VAL A 297 -3.96 3.16 -3.84
N LEU A 298 -3.99 2.63 -2.63
CA LEU A 298 -3.71 1.21 -2.38
C LEU A 298 -5.03 0.44 -2.41
N VAL A 299 -5.05 -0.74 -3.03
CA VAL A 299 -6.26 -1.56 -3.09
C VAL A 299 -5.96 -2.96 -2.57
N ASP A 300 -6.69 -3.39 -1.54
CA ASP A 300 -6.69 -4.78 -1.09
C ASP A 300 -7.71 -5.56 -1.91
N LEU A 301 -7.25 -6.57 -2.64
CA LEU A 301 -8.10 -7.41 -3.46
C LEU A 301 -8.20 -8.82 -2.84
N PRO A 302 -9.38 -9.46 -2.91
CA PRO A 302 -9.50 -10.89 -2.71
C PRO A 302 -8.53 -11.68 -3.61
N GLY A 303 -8.24 -12.92 -3.25
CA GLY A 303 -7.38 -13.78 -4.08
C GLY A 303 -8.07 -14.19 -5.39
N LEU A 304 -7.31 -14.43 -6.46
CA LEU A 304 -7.86 -14.96 -7.72
C LEU A 304 -8.31 -16.43 -7.63
N ARG A 305 -7.97 -17.10 -6.53
CA ARG A 305 -8.45 -18.46 -6.21
C ARG A 305 -9.63 -18.44 -5.25
N ASP A 306 -10.38 -17.34 -5.25
CA ASP A 306 -11.60 -17.22 -4.44
C ASP A 306 -12.72 -18.07 -5.07
N LEU A 307 -13.26 -18.98 -4.26
CA LEU A 307 -14.31 -19.92 -4.68
C LEU A 307 -15.66 -19.24 -4.94
N ASN A 308 -15.84 -17.99 -4.52
CA ASN A 308 -17.03 -17.20 -4.82
C ASN A 308 -16.86 -16.48 -6.17
N SER A 309 -17.64 -16.92 -7.16
CA SER A 309 -17.61 -16.42 -8.55
C SER A 309 -17.84 -14.92 -8.66
N ALA A 310 -18.72 -14.34 -7.84
CA ALA A 310 -18.97 -12.91 -7.84
C ALA A 310 -17.72 -12.13 -7.37
N ARG A 311 -17.03 -12.61 -6.33
CA ARG A 311 -15.77 -11.99 -5.84
C ARG A 311 -14.66 -12.10 -6.86
N LEU A 312 -14.57 -13.24 -7.56
CA LEU A 312 -13.61 -13.44 -8.63
C LEU A 312 -13.84 -12.43 -9.77
N LYS A 313 -15.07 -12.34 -10.29
CA LYS A 313 -15.45 -11.40 -11.37
C LYS A 313 -15.15 -9.94 -11.01
N ILE A 314 -15.43 -9.55 -9.76
CA ILE A 314 -15.12 -8.19 -9.27
C ILE A 314 -13.61 -7.97 -9.26
N THR A 315 -12.83 -8.92 -8.74
CA THR A 315 -11.37 -8.85 -8.67
C THR A 315 -10.75 -8.75 -10.06
N GLU A 316 -11.17 -9.60 -11.01
CA GLU A 316 -10.70 -9.59 -12.40
C GLU A 316 -10.99 -8.24 -13.08
N ARG A 317 -12.22 -7.73 -12.97
CA ARG A 317 -12.59 -6.41 -13.53
C ARG A 317 -11.77 -5.29 -12.91
N TYR A 318 -11.51 -5.37 -11.61
CA TYR A 318 -10.75 -4.34 -10.90
C TYR A 318 -9.27 -4.33 -11.30
N LEU A 319 -8.68 -5.50 -11.54
CA LEU A 319 -7.29 -5.61 -11.99
C LEU A 319 -7.04 -4.90 -13.32
N LEU A 320 -8.02 -4.89 -14.23
CA LEU A 320 -7.94 -4.16 -15.50
C LEU A 320 -7.88 -2.63 -15.33
N HIS A 321 -8.36 -2.11 -14.20
CA HIS A 321 -8.37 -0.68 -13.89
C HIS A 321 -7.17 -0.24 -13.03
N CYS A 322 -6.37 -1.19 -12.54
CA CYS A 322 -5.17 -0.88 -11.75
C CYS A 322 -4.04 -0.38 -12.65
N ASP A 323 -3.29 0.61 -12.19
CA ASP A 323 -2.08 1.10 -12.89
C ASP A 323 -0.90 0.13 -12.71
N GLU A 324 -0.84 -0.54 -11.55
CA GLU A 324 0.17 -1.54 -11.19
C GLU A 324 -0.47 -2.61 -10.31
N ILE A 325 0.00 -3.85 -10.43
CA ILE A 325 -0.48 -5.00 -9.64
C ILE A 325 0.70 -5.66 -8.93
N PHE A 326 0.57 -5.87 -7.62
CA PHE A 326 1.49 -6.73 -6.87
C PHE A 326 0.88 -8.09 -6.59
N ALA A 327 1.53 -9.13 -7.11
CA ALA A 327 1.28 -10.51 -6.72
C ALA A 327 2.01 -10.80 -5.39
N VAL A 328 1.25 -10.98 -4.31
CA VAL A 328 1.74 -11.21 -2.95
C VAL A 328 1.74 -12.72 -2.66
N CYS A 329 2.90 -13.25 -2.27
CA CYS A 329 3.06 -14.67 -1.93
C CYS A 329 4.00 -14.87 -0.73
N ASN A 330 4.09 -16.08 -0.19
CA ASN A 330 5.10 -16.42 0.81
C ASN A 330 6.42 -16.74 0.10
N ILE A 331 7.54 -16.14 0.55
CA ILE A 331 8.87 -16.40 -0.01
C ILE A 331 9.25 -17.88 -0.04
N GLY A 332 8.79 -18.70 0.91
CA GLY A 332 9.09 -20.14 0.97
C GLY A 332 8.48 -20.97 -0.17
N ARG A 333 7.45 -20.45 -0.85
CA ARG A 333 6.80 -21.12 -1.99
C ARG A 333 6.66 -20.22 -3.23
N ALA A 334 7.37 -19.10 -3.26
CA ALA A 334 7.14 -18.07 -4.27
C ALA A 334 7.32 -18.57 -5.71
N THR A 335 8.27 -19.47 -5.96
CA THR A 335 8.57 -20.00 -7.30
C THR A 335 7.54 -21.00 -7.82
N THR A 336 6.76 -21.61 -6.92
CA THR A 336 5.73 -22.61 -7.24
C THR A 336 4.33 -22.14 -6.86
N ASP A 337 4.17 -20.87 -6.49
CA ASP A 337 2.88 -20.35 -6.04
C ASP A 337 1.90 -20.24 -7.23
N PRO A 338 0.78 -20.98 -7.22
CA PRO A 338 -0.18 -20.97 -8.31
C PRO A 338 -0.89 -19.62 -8.45
N GLY A 339 -1.06 -18.88 -7.35
CA GLY A 339 -1.71 -17.57 -7.37
C GLY A 339 -0.86 -16.51 -8.08
N VAL A 340 0.47 -16.57 -7.92
CA VAL A 340 1.38 -15.73 -8.73
C VAL A 340 1.23 -16.07 -10.21
N LYS A 341 1.24 -17.36 -10.56
CA LYS A 341 1.10 -17.79 -11.96
C LYS A 341 -0.20 -17.28 -12.60
N GLU A 342 -1.33 -17.39 -11.91
CA GLU A 342 -2.63 -16.88 -12.38
C GLU A 342 -2.63 -15.37 -12.62
N VAL A 343 -2.02 -14.57 -11.72
CA VAL A 343 -1.91 -13.11 -11.91
C VAL A 343 -1.18 -12.79 -13.21
N PHE A 344 -0.08 -13.49 -13.49
CA PHE A 344 0.69 -13.28 -14.72
C PHE A 344 -0.05 -13.76 -15.97
N GLU A 345 -0.78 -14.88 -15.89
CA GLU A 345 -1.62 -15.34 -16.99
C GLU A 345 -2.74 -14.35 -17.31
N LEU A 346 -3.43 -13.84 -16.29
CA LEU A 346 -4.47 -12.82 -16.44
C LEU A 346 -3.90 -11.54 -17.04
N ALA A 347 -2.75 -11.09 -16.52
CA ALA A 347 -2.09 -9.90 -17.02
C ALA A 347 -1.64 -10.04 -18.48
N LYS A 348 -1.17 -11.21 -18.89
CA LYS A 348 -0.85 -11.50 -20.29
C LYS A 348 -2.11 -11.44 -21.18
N ARG A 349 -3.23 -12.00 -20.74
CA ARG A 349 -4.52 -11.94 -21.47
C ARG A 349 -5.03 -10.50 -21.58
N ALA A 350 -4.84 -9.70 -20.53
CA ALA A 350 -5.29 -8.32 -20.44
C ALA A 350 -4.29 -7.28 -21.00
N SER A 351 -3.12 -7.71 -21.50
CA SER A 351 -2.04 -6.82 -21.93
C SER A 351 -1.61 -5.80 -20.85
N LEU A 352 -1.65 -6.19 -19.58
CA LEU A 352 -1.20 -5.37 -18.47
C LEU A 352 0.32 -5.30 -18.48
N SER A 353 0.86 -4.08 -18.41
CA SER A 353 2.29 -3.83 -18.60
C SER A 353 3.07 -3.71 -17.30
N LYS A 354 2.40 -3.59 -16.16
CA LYS A 354 2.97 -3.15 -14.89
C LYS A 354 2.56 -4.11 -13.76
N ILE A 355 3.41 -5.11 -13.53
CA ILE A 355 3.22 -6.14 -12.50
C ILE A 355 4.51 -6.26 -11.70
N GLY A 356 4.37 -6.40 -10.38
CA GLY A 356 5.45 -6.80 -9.48
C GLY A 356 5.09 -8.00 -8.61
N ILE A 357 6.10 -8.57 -7.97
CA ILE A 357 5.95 -9.66 -7.00
C ILE A 357 6.41 -9.18 -5.63
N VAL A 358 5.60 -9.43 -4.60
CA VAL A 358 5.96 -9.17 -3.21
C VAL A 358 5.99 -10.50 -2.44
N CYS A 359 7.19 -10.96 -2.10
CA CYS A 359 7.42 -12.14 -1.29
C CYS A 359 7.46 -11.77 0.19
N THR A 360 6.45 -12.18 0.94
CA THR A 360 6.34 -11.97 2.38
C THR A 360 7.14 -12.99 3.18
N ARG A 361 7.31 -12.72 4.49
CA ARG A 361 7.94 -13.61 5.48
C ARG A 361 9.40 -13.91 5.15
N SER A 362 10.14 -12.90 4.66
CA SER A 362 11.57 -13.03 4.37
C SER A 362 12.43 -13.35 5.59
N ASP A 363 11.89 -13.18 6.80
CA ASP A 363 12.49 -13.49 8.08
C ASP A 363 12.32 -14.95 8.54
N GLU A 364 11.38 -15.71 7.98
CA GLU A 364 11.14 -17.12 8.32
C GLU A 364 12.21 -18.02 7.67
N ILE A 365 13.41 -18.02 8.25
CA ILE A 365 14.57 -18.77 7.77
C ILE A 365 14.88 -19.92 8.73
N HIS A 366 14.63 -21.15 8.29
CA HIS A 366 15.12 -22.34 8.97
C HIS A 366 16.59 -22.53 8.63
N ALA A 367 17.44 -21.98 9.49
CA ALA A 367 18.87 -21.89 9.26
C ALA A 367 19.51 -23.28 8.99
N ASP A 368 18.95 -24.36 9.54
CA ASP A 368 19.47 -25.72 9.39
C ASP A 368 19.08 -26.39 8.05
N GLU A 369 17.93 -26.03 7.48
CA GLU A 369 17.51 -26.46 6.14
C GLU A 369 18.28 -25.68 5.07
N GLU A 370 18.41 -24.37 5.28
CA GLU A 370 19.13 -23.47 4.37
C GLU A 370 20.64 -23.80 4.32
N GLU A 371 21.23 -24.31 5.40
CA GLU A 371 22.61 -24.80 5.37
C GLU A 371 22.84 -26.02 4.49
N ARG A 372 21.82 -26.83 4.17
CA ARG A 372 22.00 -28.03 3.33
C ARG A 372 21.91 -27.70 1.84
N ASP A 373 21.04 -26.76 1.49
CA ASP A 373 20.69 -26.45 0.09
C ASP A 373 21.51 -25.30 -0.54
N ARG A 374 22.46 -24.73 0.21
CA ARG A 374 23.29 -23.59 -0.23
C ARG A 374 24.69 -24.03 -0.65
N GLY A 375 25.34 -23.28 -1.55
CA GLY A 375 26.71 -23.52 -2.00
C GLY A 375 27.75 -23.45 -0.86
N GLU A 376 28.88 -24.12 -1.04
CA GLU A 376 29.89 -24.32 0.02
C GLU A 376 30.40 -23.02 0.66
N GLY A 377 30.64 -21.98 -0.15
CA GLY A 377 31.06 -20.67 0.34
C GLY A 377 30.04 -20.02 1.28
N ILE A 378 28.75 -20.10 0.94
CA ILE A 378 27.66 -19.52 1.76
C ILE A 378 27.54 -20.28 3.09
N ARG A 379 27.65 -21.62 3.07
CA ARG A 379 27.61 -22.44 4.29
C ARG A 379 28.74 -22.11 5.25
N ASN A 380 29.95 -21.98 4.73
CA ASN A 380 31.13 -21.66 5.55
C ASN A 380 30.98 -20.29 6.23
N GLU A 381 30.41 -19.32 5.53
CA GLU A 381 30.15 -17.99 6.07
C GLU A 381 29.06 -18.01 7.15
N ILE A 382 27.95 -18.73 6.94
CA ILE A 382 26.91 -18.91 7.97
C ILE A 382 27.50 -19.52 9.24
N ARG A 383 28.30 -20.59 9.10
CA ARG A 383 28.98 -21.23 10.24
C ARG A 383 29.95 -20.30 10.96
N ARG A 384 30.62 -19.39 10.24
CA ARG A 384 31.50 -18.38 10.83
C ARG A 384 30.70 -17.37 11.66
N LEU A 385 29.62 -16.84 11.09
CA LEU A 385 28.75 -15.86 11.75
C LEU A 385 28.03 -16.46 12.97
N ARG A 386 27.52 -17.70 12.87
CA ARG A 386 26.91 -18.41 14.01
C ARG A 386 27.89 -18.59 15.17
N ARG A 387 29.11 -19.08 14.88
CA ARG A 387 30.16 -19.22 15.91
C ARG A 387 30.46 -17.91 16.62
N ASN A 388 30.59 -16.81 15.88
CA ASN A 388 30.79 -15.49 16.47
C ASN A 388 29.63 -15.08 17.41
N VAL A 389 28.38 -15.34 17.02
CA VAL A 389 27.21 -15.10 17.86
C VAL A 389 27.25 -15.96 19.13
N ASP A 390 27.55 -17.25 19.00
CA ASP A 390 27.60 -18.18 20.13
C ASP A 390 28.71 -17.81 21.11
N ASP A 391 29.90 -17.46 20.61
CA ASP A 391 31.03 -17.04 21.43
C ASP A 391 30.72 -15.73 22.19
N LEU A 392 30.15 -14.74 21.51
CA LEU A 392 29.72 -13.49 22.16
C LEU A 392 28.57 -13.70 23.15
N LYS A 393 27.67 -14.67 22.89
CA LYS A 393 26.58 -15.03 23.80
C LYS A 393 27.13 -15.63 25.09
N LYS A 394 28.09 -16.57 24.99
CA LYS A 394 28.79 -17.14 26.17
C LYS A 394 29.49 -16.07 26.99
N VAL A 395 30.17 -15.12 26.34
CA VAL A 395 30.82 -14.00 27.05
C VAL A 395 29.78 -13.10 27.73
N ALA A 396 28.64 -12.84 27.10
CA ALA A 396 27.58 -12.05 27.68
C ALA A 396 26.97 -12.72 28.93
N GLU A 397 26.69 -14.02 28.85
CA GLU A 397 26.16 -14.82 29.96
C GLU A 397 27.16 -14.92 31.12
N ALA A 398 28.45 -15.13 30.84
CA ALA A 398 29.50 -15.12 31.86
C ALA A 398 29.61 -13.76 32.55
N THR A 399 29.57 -12.65 31.79
CA THR A 399 29.62 -11.30 32.36
C THR A 399 28.38 -11.00 33.22
N GLU A 400 27.21 -11.53 32.85
CA GLU A 400 25.96 -11.34 33.59
C GLU A 400 25.99 -12.13 34.91
N SER A 401 26.45 -13.38 34.88
CA SER A 401 26.71 -14.17 36.09
C SER A 401 27.70 -13.50 37.04
N GLU A 402 28.80 -12.94 36.53
CA GLU A 402 29.77 -12.22 37.36
C GLU A 402 29.16 -10.95 37.99
N ILE A 403 28.21 -10.29 37.33
CA ILE A 403 27.52 -9.13 37.91
C ILE A 403 26.61 -9.59 39.04
N ASP A 404 25.83 -10.65 38.83
CA ASP A 404 24.91 -11.18 39.83
C ASP A 404 25.68 -11.63 41.09
N ASP A 405 26.80 -12.34 40.93
CA ASP A 405 27.67 -12.78 42.03
C ASP A 405 28.30 -11.61 42.82
N ASN A 406 28.46 -10.45 42.19
CA ASN A 406 29.05 -9.24 42.81
C ASN A 406 27.99 -8.20 43.20
N THR A 407 26.69 -8.51 43.07
CA THR A 407 25.60 -7.63 43.50
C THR A 407 25.02 -8.15 44.82
N PRO A 408 25.10 -7.38 45.93
CA PRO A 408 24.57 -7.85 47.21
C PRO A 408 23.04 -7.99 47.20
N ASP A 409 22.53 -9.01 47.90
CA ASP A 409 21.10 -9.18 48.16
C ASP A 409 20.62 -8.17 49.22
N GLY A 410 19.84 -7.16 48.81
CA GLY A 410 19.12 -6.26 49.71
C GLY A 410 19.67 -4.83 49.83
N ASN A 411 18.81 -3.93 50.35
CA ASN A 411 19.05 -2.49 50.53
C ASN A 411 20.11 -2.18 51.62
N VAL A 412 21.36 -2.56 51.40
CA VAL A 412 22.49 -2.15 52.27
C VAL A 412 23.55 -1.48 51.40
N ASP A 413 23.32 -0.20 51.09
CA ASP A 413 24.28 0.67 50.39
C ASP A 413 25.57 0.89 51.24
N ASP A 414 25.54 0.49 52.53
CA ASP A 414 26.61 0.67 53.51
C ASP A 414 27.69 -0.43 53.53
N ASP A 415 27.49 -1.58 52.86
CA ASP A 415 28.45 -2.72 52.87
C ASP A 415 29.32 -2.84 51.59
N ILE A 416 29.15 -1.96 50.60
CA ILE A 416 29.92 -2.00 49.35
C ILE A 416 31.26 -1.27 49.53
N ASN A 417 32.36 -2.01 49.65
CA ASN A 417 33.70 -1.42 49.66
C ASN A 417 34.05 -0.79 48.29
N ASP A 418 34.93 0.22 48.27
CA ASP A 418 35.30 0.98 47.06
C ASP A 418 35.84 0.09 45.92
N GLU A 419 36.51 -1.01 46.27
CA GLU A 419 37.01 -2.00 45.32
C GLU A 419 35.88 -2.75 44.60
N MET A 420 34.84 -3.15 45.34
CA MET A 420 33.67 -3.84 44.80
C MET A 420 32.84 -2.91 43.91
N ARG A 421 32.74 -1.63 44.28
CA ARG A 421 32.11 -0.58 43.47
C ARG A 421 32.84 -0.36 42.14
N SER A 422 34.18 -0.27 42.18
CA SER A 422 35.03 -0.15 40.98
C SER A 422 34.86 -1.36 40.04
N LYS A 423 34.86 -2.57 40.61
CA LYS A 423 34.66 -3.81 39.87
C LYS A 423 33.28 -3.85 39.21
N LEU A 424 32.20 -3.53 39.92
CA LEU A 424 30.85 -3.44 39.36
C LEU A 424 30.75 -2.40 38.22
N VAL A 425 31.40 -1.24 38.35
CA VAL A 425 31.43 -0.23 37.27
C VAL A 425 32.12 -0.80 36.02
N SER A 426 33.26 -1.49 36.19
CA SER A 426 33.98 -2.11 35.08
C SER A 426 33.18 -3.24 34.41
N LEU A 427 32.53 -4.11 35.19
CA LEU A 427 31.69 -5.19 34.69
C LEU A 427 30.47 -4.66 33.94
N ASN A 428 29.84 -3.59 34.44
CA ASN A 428 28.73 -2.94 33.76
C ASN A 428 29.14 -2.31 32.42
N ALA A 429 30.34 -1.74 32.33
CA ALA A 429 30.90 -1.23 31.07
C ALA A 429 31.17 -2.38 30.07
N THR A 430 31.74 -3.49 30.56
CA THR A 430 31.94 -4.71 29.77
C THR A 430 30.62 -5.28 29.28
N ARG A 431 29.63 -5.45 30.16
CA ARG A 431 28.27 -5.91 29.82
C ARG A 431 27.65 -5.08 28.70
N LYS A 432 27.71 -3.74 28.82
CA LYS A 432 27.17 -2.83 27.79
C LYS A 432 27.86 -3.01 26.44
N THR A 433 29.18 -3.20 26.45
CA THR A 433 29.98 -3.39 25.23
C THR A 433 29.72 -4.76 24.59
N THR A 434 29.72 -5.83 25.39
CA THR A 434 29.44 -7.19 24.94
C THR A 434 28.02 -7.32 24.40
N ARG A 435 27.01 -6.74 25.06
CA ARG A 435 25.63 -6.73 24.56
C ARG A 435 25.50 -6.03 23.20
N ARG A 436 26.19 -4.90 23.02
CA ARG A 436 26.23 -4.20 21.72
C ARG A 436 26.88 -5.06 20.64
N ARG A 437 28.02 -5.69 20.93
CA ARG A 437 28.71 -6.59 19.99
C ARG A 437 27.85 -7.80 19.63
N LEU A 438 27.18 -8.40 20.62
CA LEU A 438 26.28 -9.52 20.42
C LEU A 438 25.08 -9.12 19.55
N ALA A 439 24.48 -7.95 19.79
CA ALA A 439 23.39 -7.43 18.97
C ALA A 439 23.84 -7.20 17.51
N MET A 440 25.03 -6.61 17.31
CA MET A 440 25.61 -6.42 15.97
C MET A 440 25.88 -7.77 15.28
N ALA A 441 26.48 -8.74 15.96
CA ALA A 441 26.74 -10.06 15.40
C ALA A 441 25.44 -10.82 15.04
N LYS A 442 24.42 -10.73 15.89
CA LYS A 442 23.08 -11.29 15.60
C LYS A 442 22.46 -10.64 14.36
N PHE A 443 22.56 -9.31 14.25
CA PHE A 443 22.08 -8.59 13.08
C PHE A 443 22.84 -8.99 11.81
N GLU A 444 24.16 -9.10 11.86
CA GLU A 444 24.97 -9.52 10.71
C GLU A 444 24.58 -10.92 10.22
N LEU A 445 24.36 -11.86 11.13
CA LEU A 445 23.90 -13.21 10.79
C LEU A 445 22.51 -13.17 10.11
N ILE A 446 21.53 -12.50 10.71
CA ILE A 446 20.17 -12.41 10.15
C ILE A 446 20.20 -11.70 8.79
N ARG A 447 20.93 -10.58 8.70
CA ARG A 447 21.11 -9.83 7.44
C ARG A 447 21.68 -10.72 6.35
N TYR A 448 22.73 -11.49 6.64
CA TYR A 448 23.35 -12.38 5.66
C TYR A 448 22.36 -13.47 5.20
N LEU A 449 21.68 -14.13 6.14
CA LEU A 449 20.70 -15.18 5.85
C LEU A 449 19.56 -14.67 4.95
N VAL A 450 18.94 -13.55 5.33
CA VAL A 450 17.82 -12.91 4.61
C VAL A 450 18.26 -12.44 3.24
N THR A 451 19.35 -11.67 3.14
CA THR A 451 19.79 -11.10 1.85
C THR A 451 20.16 -12.18 0.84
N THR A 452 20.84 -13.25 1.26
CA THR A 452 21.20 -14.35 0.36
C THR A 452 19.96 -15.09 -0.14
N ARG A 453 18.97 -15.37 0.73
CA ARG A 453 17.72 -16.01 0.33
C ARG A 453 16.95 -15.12 -0.65
N ASN A 454 16.79 -13.85 -0.31
CA ASN A 454 16.06 -12.88 -1.11
C ASN A 454 16.68 -12.76 -2.51
N GLN A 455 18.01 -12.71 -2.62
CA GLN A 455 18.72 -12.67 -3.90
C GLN A 455 18.46 -13.93 -4.74
N LYS A 456 18.53 -15.11 -4.13
CA LYS A 456 18.26 -16.39 -4.81
C LYS A 456 16.82 -16.41 -5.36
N VAL A 457 15.84 -16.17 -4.50
CA VAL A 457 14.41 -16.21 -4.87
C VAL A 457 14.07 -15.14 -5.90
N THR A 458 14.60 -13.93 -5.74
CA THR A 458 14.43 -12.84 -6.72
C THR A 458 14.95 -13.25 -8.09
N GLY A 459 16.17 -13.81 -8.16
CA GLY A 459 16.76 -14.25 -9.42
C GLY A 459 15.98 -15.40 -10.06
N GLU A 460 15.43 -16.33 -9.28
CA GLU A 460 14.58 -17.41 -9.79
C GLU A 460 13.25 -16.88 -10.34
N LEU A 461 12.56 -15.99 -9.62
CA LEU A 461 11.31 -15.38 -10.06
C LEU A 461 11.49 -14.53 -11.32
N GLN A 462 12.55 -13.74 -11.39
CA GLN A 462 12.88 -12.99 -12.60
C GLN A 462 13.10 -13.93 -13.77
N LYS A 463 13.87 -15.01 -13.63
CA LYS A 463 14.05 -15.99 -14.72
C LYS A 463 12.74 -16.63 -15.19
N LEU A 464 11.79 -16.88 -14.28
CA LEU A 464 10.50 -17.51 -14.60
C LEU A 464 9.53 -16.57 -15.31
N TYR A 465 9.48 -15.31 -14.88
CA TYR A 465 8.39 -14.40 -15.25
C TYR A 465 8.82 -13.18 -16.08
N GLN A 466 10.13 -12.86 -16.17
CA GLN A 466 10.62 -11.70 -16.92
C GLN A 466 10.18 -11.69 -18.39
N ASN A 467 10.15 -12.87 -19.03
CA ASN A 467 9.75 -13.02 -20.43
C ASN A 467 8.24 -12.93 -20.66
N GLN A 468 7.44 -12.81 -19.61
CA GLN A 468 5.98 -12.76 -19.69
C GLN A 468 5.43 -11.34 -19.63
N ILE A 469 6.26 -10.33 -19.34
CA ILE A 469 5.86 -8.92 -19.26
C ILE A 469 6.62 -8.10 -20.30
N ALA A 470 6.00 -7.02 -20.78
CA ALA A 470 6.60 -6.05 -21.69
C ALA A 470 7.66 -5.13 -21.04
N THR A 471 7.77 -5.10 -19.71
CA THR A 471 8.71 -4.24 -18.97
C THR A 471 10.11 -4.81 -18.93
N ALA A 472 11.11 -3.93 -19.08
CA ALA A 472 12.52 -4.29 -19.11
C ALA A 472 13.02 -5.03 -17.86
N ASN A 473 12.40 -4.81 -16.69
CA ASN A 473 12.73 -5.49 -15.42
C ASN A 473 11.44 -5.77 -14.62
N LEU A 474 11.29 -7.00 -14.12
CA LEU A 474 10.25 -7.39 -13.18
C LEU A 474 10.63 -6.93 -11.76
N PRO A 475 9.86 -6.03 -11.12
CA PRO A 475 10.08 -5.66 -9.73
C PRO A 475 9.70 -6.83 -8.81
N VAL A 476 10.67 -7.31 -8.04
CA VAL A 476 10.48 -8.34 -7.01
C VAL A 476 10.96 -7.78 -5.68
N PHE A 477 10.09 -7.83 -4.67
CA PHE A 477 10.39 -7.34 -3.33
C PHE A 477 10.23 -8.46 -2.31
N CYS A 478 11.28 -8.74 -1.55
CA CYS A 478 11.20 -9.66 -0.42
C CYS A 478 11.07 -8.85 0.87
N ILE A 479 9.98 -9.05 1.61
CA ILE A 479 9.64 -8.24 2.77
C ILE A 479 9.41 -9.06 4.05
N SER A 480 9.66 -8.41 5.19
CA SER A 480 9.32 -8.90 6.52
C SER A 480 8.51 -7.85 7.28
N ASN A 481 7.24 -8.17 7.52
CA ASN A 481 6.37 -7.33 8.34
C ASN A 481 6.80 -7.36 9.82
N ILE A 482 7.34 -8.49 10.29
CA ILE A 482 7.78 -8.67 11.69
C ILE A 482 9.01 -7.81 11.96
N ILE A 483 10.05 -7.92 11.13
CA ILE A 483 11.26 -7.10 11.30
C ILE A 483 10.91 -5.61 11.30
N TYR A 484 10.00 -5.18 10.41
CA TYR A 484 9.52 -3.80 10.37
C TYR A 484 8.84 -3.40 11.68
N GLN A 485 7.81 -4.14 12.11
CA GLN A 485 7.02 -3.81 13.30
C GLN A 485 7.84 -3.86 14.60
N ASP A 486 8.75 -4.82 14.75
CA ASP A 486 9.58 -4.96 15.96
C ASP A 486 10.57 -3.80 16.15
N HIS A 487 10.92 -3.11 15.05
CA HIS A 487 11.95 -2.05 15.06
C HIS A 487 11.38 -0.66 14.78
N ARG A 488 10.13 -0.55 14.33
CA ARG A 488 9.50 0.71 13.90
C ARG A 488 9.46 1.80 14.99
N ASP A 489 9.34 1.43 16.26
CA ASP A 489 9.25 2.39 17.37
C ASP A 489 10.58 2.56 18.13
N LYS A 490 11.65 1.88 17.69
CA LYS A 490 12.99 2.00 18.29
C LYS A 490 13.70 3.27 17.79
N PRO A 491 14.73 3.77 18.50
CA PRO A 491 15.52 4.91 18.07
C PRO A 491 16.08 4.73 16.65
N LYS A 492 16.03 5.78 15.82
CA LYS A 492 16.40 5.75 14.39
C LYS A 492 17.74 5.07 14.12
N ALA A 493 18.76 5.36 14.93
CA ALA A 493 20.10 4.80 14.78
C ALA A 493 20.16 3.27 14.96
N GLU A 494 19.29 2.70 15.80
CA GLU A 494 19.18 1.25 16.01
C GLU A 494 18.21 0.62 15.00
N ALA A 495 17.10 1.30 14.70
CA ALA A 495 16.02 0.77 13.88
C ALA A 495 16.39 0.67 12.39
N LEU A 496 17.06 1.70 11.85
CA LEU A 496 17.21 1.87 10.40
C LEU A 496 17.81 0.65 9.67
N PRO A 497 18.86 -0.02 10.17
CA PRO A 497 19.39 -1.23 9.52
C PRO A 497 18.35 -2.36 9.41
N TYR A 498 17.49 -2.52 10.42
CA TYR A 498 16.40 -3.51 10.40
C TYR A 498 15.25 -3.08 9.48
N LEU A 499 14.90 -1.78 9.49
CA LEU A 499 13.87 -1.24 8.59
C LEU A 499 14.29 -1.35 7.12
N GLN A 500 15.58 -1.22 6.80
CA GLN A 500 16.12 -1.48 5.47
C GLN A 500 16.09 -2.97 5.13
N LEU A 501 16.46 -3.83 6.08
CA LEU A 501 16.43 -5.29 5.90
C LEU A 501 15.01 -5.83 5.69
N SER A 502 14.00 -5.18 6.27
CA SER A 502 12.60 -5.58 6.15
C SER A 502 12.03 -5.43 4.74
N GLY A 503 12.67 -4.65 3.86
CA GLY A 503 12.22 -4.43 2.48
C GLY A 503 11.00 -3.49 2.33
N ILE A 504 10.30 -3.12 3.41
CA ILE A 504 9.08 -2.27 3.34
C ILE A 504 9.40 -0.88 2.76
N LEU A 505 10.53 -0.29 3.14
CA LEU A 505 10.99 1.00 2.61
C LEU A 505 11.20 0.96 1.09
N GLN A 506 11.67 -0.18 0.56
CA GLN A 506 11.91 -0.35 -0.87
C GLN A 506 10.59 -0.43 -1.64
N VAL A 507 9.60 -1.16 -1.10
CA VAL A 507 8.24 -1.20 -1.67
C VAL A 507 7.62 0.18 -1.66
N ARG A 508 7.69 0.91 -0.53
CA ARG A 508 7.17 2.28 -0.42
C ARG A 508 7.80 3.21 -1.44
N ARG A 509 9.14 3.20 -1.54
CA ARG A 509 9.87 4.01 -2.52
C ARG A 509 9.46 3.70 -3.95
N HIS A 510 9.26 2.43 -4.29
CA HIS A 510 8.81 2.02 -5.61
C HIS A 510 7.37 2.46 -5.91
N CYS A 511 6.43 2.32 -4.96
CA CYS A 511 5.08 2.84 -5.12
C CYS A 511 5.09 4.36 -5.35
N LEU A 512 5.93 5.10 -4.63
CA LEU A 512 6.07 6.54 -4.82
C LEU A 512 6.72 6.89 -6.17
N SER A 513 7.65 6.08 -6.69
CA SER A 513 8.20 6.30 -8.04
C SER A 513 7.14 6.14 -9.12
N LEU A 514 6.21 5.20 -8.97
CA LEU A 514 5.10 5.01 -9.93
C LEU A 514 4.16 6.22 -9.99
N VAL A 515 3.89 6.83 -8.83
CA VAL A 515 3.12 8.06 -8.72
C VAL A 515 3.85 9.20 -9.43
N ALA A 516 5.13 9.39 -9.12
CA ALA A 516 5.94 10.45 -9.71
C ALA A 516 6.12 10.30 -11.23
N GLU A 517 6.23 9.06 -11.75
CA GLU A 517 6.21 8.79 -13.20
C GLU A 517 4.88 9.19 -13.85
N GLY A 518 3.76 8.96 -13.17
CA GLY A 518 2.44 9.38 -13.63
C GLY A 518 2.29 10.89 -13.65
N GLN A 519 2.72 11.56 -12.59
CA GLN A 519 2.72 13.01 -12.48
C GLN A 519 3.61 13.63 -13.56
N LEU A 520 4.80 13.07 -13.79
CA LEU A 520 5.70 13.50 -14.86
C LEU A 520 5.03 13.41 -16.23
N ARG A 521 4.39 12.28 -16.55
CA ARG A 521 3.70 12.09 -17.83
C ARG A 521 2.56 13.09 -17.98
N ALA A 522 1.70 13.22 -16.98
CA ALA A 522 0.56 14.13 -17.01
C ALA A 522 1.01 15.59 -17.13
N ALA A 523 2.04 16.00 -16.40
CA ALA A 523 2.62 17.33 -16.47
C ALA A 523 3.28 17.58 -17.83
N THR A 524 3.95 16.58 -18.40
CA THR A 524 4.54 16.68 -19.74
C THR A 524 3.46 16.85 -20.80
N GLU A 525 2.41 16.02 -20.78
CA GLU A 525 1.25 16.15 -21.70
C GLU A 525 0.54 17.50 -21.54
N TYR A 526 0.43 18.00 -20.31
CA TYR A 526 -0.11 19.33 -20.04
C TYR A 526 0.71 20.43 -20.73
N VAL A 527 2.03 20.44 -20.52
CA VAL A 527 2.93 21.45 -21.09
C VAL A 527 3.07 21.30 -22.61
N THR A 528 3.24 20.10 -23.14
CA THR A 528 3.57 19.89 -24.56
C THR A 528 2.36 19.78 -25.48
N ASN A 529 1.18 19.45 -24.95
CA ASN A 529 -0.01 19.23 -25.77
C ASN A 529 -1.16 20.15 -25.38
N ALA A 530 -1.53 20.21 -24.10
CA ALA A 530 -2.73 20.92 -23.66
C ALA A 530 -2.59 22.44 -23.79
N ILE A 531 -1.46 23.02 -23.37
CA ILE A 531 -1.20 24.45 -23.52
C ILE A 531 -1.10 24.86 -25.00
N PRO A 532 -0.27 24.22 -25.86
CA PRO A 532 -0.23 24.54 -27.29
C PRO A 532 -1.57 24.41 -28.01
N ALA A 533 -2.38 23.39 -27.68
CA ALA A 533 -3.70 23.23 -28.27
C ALA A 533 -4.65 24.39 -27.93
N LEU A 534 -4.57 24.93 -26.70
CA LEU A 534 -5.31 26.13 -26.33
C LEU A 534 -4.81 27.35 -27.11
N LEU A 535 -3.49 27.55 -27.17
CA LEU A 535 -2.88 28.68 -27.88
C LEU A 535 -3.28 28.68 -29.36
N GLY A 536 -3.14 27.55 -30.05
CA GLY A 536 -3.56 27.42 -31.45
C GLY A 536 -5.07 27.62 -31.64
N SER A 537 -5.90 27.24 -30.68
CA SER A 537 -7.35 27.50 -30.73
C SER A 537 -7.68 29.00 -30.60
N ILE A 538 -6.94 29.72 -29.76
CA ILE A 538 -7.06 31.17 -29.63
C ILE A 538 -6.53 31.87 -30.90
N GLU A 539 -5.40 31.42 -31.44
CA GLU A 539 -4.82 31.97 -32.66
C GLU A 539 -5.79 31.82 -33.85
N LEU A 540 -6.36 30.63 -34.05
CA LEU A 540 -7.38 30.37 -35.07
C LEU A 540 -8.61 31.27 -34.88
N TRP A 541 -9.02 31.52 -33.63
CA TRP A 541 -10.12 32.44 -33.34
C TRP A 541 -9.78 33.89 -33.73
N ILE A 542 -8.55 34.35 -33.47
CA ILE A 542 -8.07 35.68 -33.88
C ILE A 542 -8.04 35.79 -35.42
N GLN A 543 -7.53 34.77 -36.11
CA GLN A 543 -7.43 34.72 -37.56
C GLN A 543 -8.80 34.66 -38.25
N ALA A 544 -9.75 33.90 -37.68
CA ALA A 544 -11.11 33.78 -38.21
C ALA A 544 -11.97 35.05 -38.08
N GLY A 545 -11.45 36.11 -37.43
CA GLY A 545 -12.08 37.43 -37.44
C GLY A 545 -13.43 37.50 -36.72
N ALA A 546 -13.70 36.60 -35.77
CA ALA A 546 -15.01 36.47 -35.12
C ALA A 546 -15.34 37.67 -34.20
N GLY A 547 -15.92 38.72 -34.79
CA GLY A 547 -16.77 39.74 -34.15
C GLY A 547 -16.08 40.84 -33.34
N SER A 548 -16.33 42.11 -33.71
CA SER A 548 -16.23 43.37 -32.93
C SER A 548 -15.01 43.68 -32.04
N VAL A 549 -13.97 42.86 -31.98
CA VAL A 549 -12.78 43.12 -31.16
C VAL A 549 -11.90 44.17 -31.85
N GLY A 550 -11.71 45.32 -31.20
CA GLY A 550 -10.85 46.41 -31.71
C GLY A 550 -9.40 45.95 -31.97
N ALA A 551 -8.75 46.55 -32.96
CA ALA A 551 -7.41 46.18 -33.41
C ALA A 551 -6.36 46.17 -32.29
N GLU A 552 -6.41 47.14 -31.37
CA GLU A 552 -5.53 47.21 -30.20
C GLU A 552 -5.67 46.00 -29.27
N ARG A 553 -6.90 45.51 -29.06
CA ARG A 553 -7.15 44.34 -28.20
C ARG A 553 -6.73 43.04 -28.86
N LYS A 554 -6.92 42.90 -30.18
CA LYS A 554 -6.36 41.77 -30.94
C LYS A 554 -4.83 41.76 -30.86
N GLN A 555 -4.21 42.93 -30.84
CA GLN A 555 -2.76 43.05 -30.73
C GLN A 555 -2.24 42.76 -29.32
N ALA A 556 -2.99 43.12 -28.27
CA ALA A 556 -2.67 42.73 -26.90
C ALA A 556 -2.76 41.20 -26.69
N ILE A 557 -3.80 40.55 -27.22
CA ILE A 557 -3.96 39.09 -27.14
C ILE A 557 -2.86 38.38 -27.95
N ARG A 558 -2.52 38.87 -29.15
CA ARG A 558 -1.38 38.34 -29.92
C ARG A 558 -0.06 38.50 -29.20
N GLY A 559 0.23 39.67 -28.63
CA GLY A 559 1.46 39.89 -27.89
C GLY A 559 1.58 39.04 -26.62
N ALA A 560 0.46 38.65 -26.00
CA ALA A 560 0.47 37.68 -24.91
C ALA A 560 0.70 36.25 -25.44
N LEU A 561 0.08 35.88 -26.56
CA LEU A 561 0.30 34.60 -27.26
C LEU A 561 1.76 34.39 -27.65
N ASP A 562 2.36 35.37 -28.34
CA ASP A 562 3.75 35.29 -28.82
C ASP A 562 4.73 35.10 -27.65
N ARG A 563 4.51 35.82 -26.53
CA ARG A 563 5.34 35.66 -25.31
C ARG A 563 5.20 34.28 -24.69
N ILE A 564 3.98 33.76 -24.61
CA ILE A 564 3.72 32.43 -24.06
C ILE A 564 4.35 31.37 -24.96
N GLU A 565 4.23 31.49 -26.28
CA GLU A 565 4.83 30.56 -27.24
C GLU A 565 6.36 30.56 -27.17
N ASP A 566 7.00 31.74 -27.11
CA ASP A 566 8.47 31.87 -26.96
C ASP A 566 8.98 31.21 -25.67
N GLU A 567 8.29 31.44 -24.54
CA GLU A 567 8.65 30.81 -23.27
C GLU A 567 8.37 29.30 -23.27
N LEU A 568 7.30 28.85 -23.91
CA LEU A 568 6.96 27.43 -24.00
C LEU A 568 7.91 26.67 -24.93
N GLU A 569 8.42 27.28 -26.00
CA GLU A 569 9.48 26.69 -26.83
C GLU A 569 10.74 26.45 -26.00
N ALA A 570 11.16 27.42 -25.17
CA ALA A 570 12.29 27.27 -24.27
C ALA A 570 12.09 26.12 -23.25
N VAL A 571 10.87 25.99 -22.70
CA VAL A 571 10.49 24.89 -21.78
C VAL A 571 10.51 23.53 -22.50
N SER A 572 9.95 23.47 -23.71
CA SER A 572 9.81 22.23 -24.49
C SER A 572 11.15 21.69 -24.99
N ALA A 573 12.13 22.56 -25.27
CA ALA A 573 13.48 22.17 -25.67
C ALA A 573 14.20 21.38 -24.56
N LEU A 574 14.03 21.79 -23.30
CA LEU A 574 14.56 21.09 -22.12
C LEU A 574 13.84 19.75 -21.88
N ALA A 575 12.52 19.72 -22.07
CA ALA A 575 11.74 18.48 -21.98
C ALA A 575 12.13 17.46 -23.07
N ARG A 576 12.40 17.91 -24.31
CA ARG A 576 12.76 17.06 -25.46
C ARG A 576 14.17 16.49 -25.39
N GLN A 577 15.18 17.27 -24.99
CA GLN A 577 16.55 16.74 -24.78
C GLN A 577 16.58 15.55 -23.81
N SER A 578 15.60 15.54 -22.90
CA SER A 578 15.51 14.57 -21.83
C SER A 578 14.79 13.25 -22.18
N ASN A 579 14.16 13.18 -23.37
CA ASN A 579 13.61 11.95 -23.94
C ASN A 579 14.64 11.20 -24.81
N GLN A 580 15.74 11.85 -25.21
CA GLN A 580 16.81 11.22 -26.01
C GLN A 580 17.77 10.36 -25.15
N ASP A 581 17.86 10.59 -23.84
CA ASP A 581 18.63 9.74 -22.90
C ASP A 581 17.93 8.39 -22.58
N ARG A 582 16.83 8.07 -23.27
CA ARG A 582 16.14 6.77 -23.24
C ARG A 582 16.48 5.86 -24.43
N GLY A 583 17.46 6.23 -25.25
CA GLY A 583 17.99 5.41 -26.36
C GLY A 583 18.93 4.31 -25.88
#